data_AF-A0A662JD66-F1
#
_entry.id   AF-A0A662JD66-F1
#
_cell.length_a   1.000
_cell.length_b   1.000
_cell.length_c   1.000
_cell.angle_alpha   90.00
_cell.angle_beta   90.00
_cell.angle_gamma   90.00
#
_symmetry.space_group_name_H-M   'P 1'
#
loop_
_entity.id
_entity.type
_entity.pdbx_description
1 polymer ?
#
loop_
_entity_poly.entity_id
_entity_poly.type
_entity_poly.pdbx_seq_one_letter_code
_entity_poly.pdbx_strand_id
1 'polypeptide(L)'
;MRRPIEALSLIKEALTNREAYFSRGSLNSEGRKLIARLLRILVEDSPLHYRRLKRLYPWAAEDRWVEALNEVLEDLSSISEA
;
A
#
# COMPACT_ATOMS: atom_id res chain seq x y z
N MET A 1 1.72 18.59 6.05
CA MET A 1 1.81 17.34 5.24
C MET A 1 1.67 16.09 6.12
N ARG A 2 0.49 15.83 6.72
CA ARG A 2 0.29 14.65 7.61
C ARG A 2 0.02 13.34 6.86
N ARG A 3 -0.55 13.43 5.67
CA ARG A 3 -1.05 12.30 4.89
C ARG A 3 0.04 11.45 4.19
N PRO A 4 1.15 12.03 3.68
CA PRO A 4 2.26 11.21 3.14
C PRO A 4 2.87 10.28 4.19
N ILE A 5 3.00 10.76 5.44
CA ILE A 5 3.51 9.98 6.57
C ILE A 5 2.56 8.82 6.90
N GLU A 6 1.25 9.06 6.86
CA GLU A 6 0.25 8.01 7.09
C GLU A 6 0.30 6.93 6.00
N ALA A 7 0.38 7.32 4.72
CA ALA A 7 0.52 6.36 3.62
C ALA A 7 1.79 5.50 3.76
N LEU A 8 2.94 6.12 4.05
CA LEU A 8 4.20 5.43 4.33
C LEU A 8 4.07 4.46 5.50
N SER A 9 3.42 4.88 6.59
CA SER A 9 3.20 4.04 7.77
C SER A 9 2.37 2.80 7.44
N LEU A 10 1.27 2.97 6.69
CA LEU A 10 0.41 1.84 6.30
C LEU A 10 1.14 0.85 5.37
N ILE A 11 1.95 1.36 4.44
CA ILE A 11 2.74 0.52 3.55
C ILE A 11 3.78 -0.28 4.35
N LYS A 12 4.53 0.38 5.25
CA LYS A 12 5.51 -0.29 6.12
C LYS A 12 4.87 -1.33 7.03
N GLU A 13 3.68 -1.03 7.56
CA GLU A 13 2.91 -1.95 8.39
C GLU A 13 2.51 -3.22 7.61
N ALA A 14 2.00 -3.06 6.39
CA ALA A 14 1.64 -4.19 5.53
C ALA A 14 2.85 -5.07 5.15
N LEU A 15 4.00 -4.45 4.89
CA LEU A 15 5.24 -5.14 4.51
C LEU A 15 5.95 -5.81 5.69
N THR A 16 5.90 -5.20 6.89
CA THR A 16 6.53 -5.76 8.09
C THR A 16 5.72 -6.91 8.66
N ASN A 17 4.39 -6.79 8.69
CA ASN A 17 3.49 -7.76 9.30
C ASN A 17 2.70 -8.55 8.26
N ARG A 18 3.39 -9.15 7.28
CA ARG A 18 2.74 -9.83 6.14
C ARG A 18 1.69 -10.85 6.56
N GLU A 19 2.00 -11.70 7.52
CA GLU A 19 1.08 -12.75 8.00
C GLU A 19 -0.21 -12.20 8.62
N ALA A 20 -0.20 -10.95 9.09
CA ALA A 20 -1.39 -10.29 9.62
C ALA A 20 -2.34 -9.80 8.52
N TYR A 21 -1.83 -9.55 7.31
CA TYR A 21 -2.58 -8.89 6.22
C TYR A 21 -2.77 -9.77 4.98
N PHE A 22 -1.95 -10.80 4.84
CA PHE A 22 -2.03 -11.76 3.76
C PHE A 22 -2.35 -13.14 4.32
N SER A 23 -3.20 -13.88 3.61
CA SER A 23 -3.52 -15.27 3.92
C SER A 23 -3.83 -16.00 2.63
N ARG A 24 -3.36 -17.24 2.49
CA ARG A 24 -3.59 -18.06 1.29
C ARG A 24 -3.15 -17.35 0.01
N GLY A 25 -2.03 -16.63 0.06
CA GLY A 25 -1.42 -15.94 -1.09
C GLY A 25 -2.18 -14.71 -1.60
N SER A 26 -3.07 -14.11 -0.81
CA SER A 26 -3.80 -12.88 -1.15
C SER A 26 -4.15 -12.06 0.09
N LEU A 27 -4.69 -10.85 -0.09
CA LEU A 27 -5.15 -10.02 1.03
C LEU A 27 -6.26 -10.73 1.82
N ASN A 28 -6.07 -10.83 3.13
CA ASN A 28 -7.12 -11.24 4.05
C ASN A 28 -8.07 -10.06 4.34
N SER A 29 -9.04 -10.24 5.24
CA SER A 29 -10.02 -9.18 5.57
C SER A 29 -9.39 -7.93 6.18
N GLU A 30 -8.36 -8.07 7.03
CA GLU A 30 -7.64 -6.92 7.60
C GLU A 30 -6.75 -6.24 6.56
N GLY A 31 -6.05 -7.02 5.72
CA GLY A 31 -5.28 -6.48 4.60
C GLY A 31 -6.13 -5.66 3.65
N ARG A 32 -7.35 -6.13 3.33
CA ARG A 32 -8.30 -5.36 2.50
C ARG A 32 -8.71 -4.03 3.13
N LYS A 33 -8.88 -3.96 4.46
CA LYS A 33 -9.21 -2.72 5.18
C LYS A 33 -8.03 -1.76 5.17
N LEU A 34 -6.82 -2.25 5.45
CA LEU A 34 -5.59 -1.47 5.43
C LEU A 34 -5.36 -0.87 4.05
N ILE A 35 -5.43 -1.69 2.99
CA ILE A 35 -5.25 -1.22 1.61
C ILE A 35 -6.35 -0.27 1.18
N ALA A 36 -7.61 -0.48 1.59
CA ALA A 36 -8.69 0.47 1.31
C ALA A 36 -8.43 1.85 1.94
N ARG A 37 -7.89 1.89 3.16
CA ARG A 37 -7.46 3.14 3.82
C ARG A 37 -6.31 3.78 3.06
N LEU A 38 -5.29 3.02 2.67
CA LEU A 38 -4.16 3.50 1.87
C LEU A 38 -4.64 4.12 0.55
N LEU A 39 -5.53 3.45 -0.19
CA LEU A 39 -6.09 3.95 -1.45
C LEU A 39 -6.84 5.28 -1.26
N ARG A 40 -7.55 5.46 -0.14
CA ARG A 40 -8.24 6.72 0.18
C ARG A 40 -7.27 7.88 0.41
N ILE A 41 -6.09 7.61 0.96
CA ILE A 41 -5.05 8.65 1.13
C ILE A 41 -4.44 8.98 -0.22
N LEU A 42 -4.07 7.95 -0.99
CA LEU A 42 -3.37 8.13 -2.27
C LEU A 42 -4.22 8.81 -3.35
N VAL A 43 -5.55 8.67 -3.34
CA VAL A 43 -6.38 9.30 -4.39
C VAL A 43 -6.27 10.84 -4.39
N GLU A 44 -6.03 11.44 -3.23
CA GLU A 44 -5.90 12.90 -3.09
C GLU A 44 -4.44 13.35 -3.31
N ASP A 45 -3.47 12.62 -2.75
CA ASP A 45 -2.08 13.09 -2.68
C ASP A 45 -1.17 12.51 -3.79
N SER A 46 -1.48 11.32 -4.31
CA SER A 46 -0.72 10.70 -5.41
C SER A 46 -1.60 9.83 -6.32
N PRO A 47 -2.29 10.44 -7.30
CA PRO A 47 -3.15 9.72 -8.24
C PRO A 47 -2.43 8.64 -9.07
N LEU A 48 -1.12 8.76 -9.24
CA LEU A 48 -0.30 7.75 -9.92
C LEU A 48 -0.22 6.46 -9.07
N HIS A 49 0.19 6.59 -7.80
CA HIS A 49 0.29 5.45 -6.87
C HIS A 49 -1.08 4.83 -6.60
N TYR A 50 -2.12 5.67 -6.47
CA TYR A 50 -3.50 5.20 -6.36
C TYR A 50 -3.86 4.27 -7.52
N ARG A 51 -3.67 4.69 -8.77
CA ARG A 51 -4.02 3.89 -9.95
C ARG A 51 -3.24 2.58 -10.00
N ARG A 52 -1.96 2.59 -9.58
CA ARG A 52 -1.11 1.39 -9.52
C ARG A 52 -1.70 0.36 -8.55
N LEU A 53 -1.92 0.75 -7.30
CA LEU A 53 -2.45 -0.16 -6.27
C LEU A 53 -3.91 -0.55 -6.51
N LYS A 54 -4.73 0.36 -7.05
CA LYS A 54 -6.16 0.10 -7.32
C LYS A 54 -6.37 -1.04 -8.32
N ARG A 55 -5.47 -1.22 -9.29
CA ARG A 55 -5.52 -2.31 -10.27
C ARG A 55 -5.34 -3.70 -9.66
N LEU A 56 -4.64 -3.77 -8.53
CA LEU A 56 -4.41 -5.01 -7.80
C LEU A 56 -5.58 -5.36 -6.86
N TYR A 57 -6.40 -4.37 -6.52
CA TYR A 57 -7.43 -4.51 -5.50
C TYR A 57 -8.69 -5.24 -5.98
N PRO A 58 -9.23 -6.21 -5.21
CA PRO A 58 -8.69 -6.82 -3.97
C PRO A 58 -7.98 -8.17 -4.17
N TRP A 59 -7.88 -8.67 -5.41
CA TRP A 59 -7.63 -10.10 -5.69
C TRP A 59 -6.23 -10.45 -6.17
N ALA A 60 -5.32 -9.48 -6.31
CA ALA A 60 -3.96 -9.80 -6.72
C ALA A 60 -3.26 -10.72 -5.72
N ALA A 61 -2.34 -11.53 -6.24
CA ALA A 61 -1.49 -12.40 -5.45
C ALA A 61 -0.61 -11.57 -4.49
N GLU A 62 -0.24 -12.16 -3.36
CA GLU A 62 0.59 -11.54 -2.33
C GLU A 62 1.91 -11.00 -2.91
N ASP A 63 2.61 -11.76 -3.75
CA ASP A 63 3.88 -11.30 -4.33
C ASP A 63 3.72 -10.03 -5.18
N ARG A 64 2.59 -9.92 -5.90
CA ARG A 64 2.25 -8.70 -6.67
C ARG A 64 1.96 -7.51 -5.77
N TRP A 65 1.34 -7.75 -4.61
CA TRP A 65 1.13 -6.70 -3.62
C TRP A 65 2.43 -6.24 -3.01
N VAL A 66 3.30 -7.17 -2.62
CA VAL A 66 4.60 -6.86 -2.01
C VAL A 66 5.49 -6.09 -2.99
N GLU A 67 5.55 -6.52 -4.25
CA GLU A 67 6.23 -5.80 -5.34
C GLU A 67 5.71 -4.36 -5.44
N ALA A 68 4.41 -4.18 -5.63
CA ALA A 68 3.83 -2.85 -5.83
C ALA A 68 3.91 -1.93 -4.60
N LEU A 69 3.83 -2.50 -3.38
CA LEU A 69 3.98 -1.75 -2.15
C LEU A 69 5.42 -1.28 -1.92
N ASN A 70 6.43 -2.10 -2.26
CA ASN A 70 7.83 -1.69 -2.19
C ASN A 70 8.14 -0.56 -3.18
N GLU A 71 7.65 -0.66 -4.42
CA GLU A 71 7.82 0.41 -5.42
C GLU A 71 7.22 1.74 -4.94
N VAL A 72 5.98 1.71 -4.45
CA VAL A 72 5.32 2.91 -3.92
C VAL A 72 6.02 3.45 -2.67
N LEU A 73 6.58 2.56 -1.83
CA LEU A 73 7.35 2.95 -0.65
C LEU A 73 8.62 3.71 -1.04
N GLU A 74 9.36 3.21 -2.03
CA GLU A 74 10.58 3.83 -2.55
C GLU A 74 10.27 5.21 -3.14
N ASP A 75 9.29 5.29 -4.05
CA ASP A 75 8.85 6.53 -4.68
C ASP A 75 8.43 7.60 -3.65
N LEU A 76 7.64 7.21 -2.65
CA LEU A 76 7.18 8.14 -1.60
C LEU A 76 8.31 8.56 -0.64
N SER A 77 9.29 7.70 -0.40
CA SER A 77 10.42 8.01 0.49
C SER A 77 11.39 8.97 -0.16
N SER A 78 11.68 8.81 -1.46
CA SER A 78 12.53 9.74 -2.22
C SER A 78 11.95 11.16 -2.29
N ILE A 79 10.62 11.29 -2.33
CA ILE A 79 9.94 12.60 -2.30
C ILE A 79 10.03 13.25 -0.91
N SER A 80 10.11 12.45 0.17
CA SER A 80 10.18 12.98 1.54
C SER A 80 11.57 13.48 1.95
N GLU A 81 12.61 13.08 1.22
CA GLU A 81 14.01 13.51 1.46
C GLU A 81 14.41 14.73 0.61
N ALA A 82 13.57 15.15 -0.32
CA ALA A 82 13.76 16.31 -1.21
C ALA A 82 13.07 17.58 -0.67
#